data_AF-A0A432ZWR3-F1
#
_entry.id   AF-A0A432ZWR3-F1
#
_cell.length_a   1.000
_cell.length_b   1.000
_cell.length_c   1.000
_cell.angle_alpha   90.00
_cell.angle_beta   90.00
_cell.angle_gamma   90.00
#
_symmetry.space_group_name_H-M   'P 1'
#
loop_
_entity.id
_entity.type
_entity.pdbx_description
1 polymer ?
#
loop_
_entity_poly.entity_id
_entity_poly.type
_entity_poly.pdbx_seq_one_letter_code
_entity_poly.pdbx_strand_id
1 'polypeptide(L)'
;MGHTVDINFSRQVNVIKEIKVFLANKIKNGQGLTQEQILNLFHLSSYSFNNLGDFVAEGFVYWFLASDALKIKAWELWHEFWTSYLPRLIK
;
A
#
# COMPACT_ATOMS: atom_id res chain seq x y z
N MET A 1 -0.85 6.28 24.74
CA MET A 1 -2.12 5.56 24.51
C MET A 1 -2.33 5.52 23.01
N GLY A 2 -2.12 4.36 22.38
CA GLY A 2 -2.30 4.22 20.93
C GLY A 2 -3.80 4.15 20.62
N HIS A 3 -4.29 5.06 19.79
CA HIS A 3 -5.63 4.94 19.24
C HIS A 3 -5.58 3.84 18.18
N THR A 4 -6.24 2.72 18.43
CA THR A 4 -6.57 1.77 17.38
C THR A 4 -7.49 2.51 16.43
N VAL A 5 -7.04 2.76 15.20
CA VAL A 5 -7.93 3.28 14.16
C VAL A 5 -8.93 2.17 13.89
N ASP A 6 -10.14 2.32 14.42
CA ASP A 6 -11.24 1.41 14.16
C ASP A 6 -11.74 1.74 12.74
N ILE A 7 -11.14 1.09 11.75
CA ILE A 7 -11.47 1.32 10.34
C ILE A 7 -12.78 0.59 10.05
N ASN A 8 -13.90 1.18 10.49
CA ASN A 8 -15.23 0.66 10.21
C ASN A 8 -15.62 1.02 8.76
N PHE A 9 -15.21 0.17 7.82
CA PHE A 9 -15.59 0.26 6.41
C PHE A 9 -17.08 -0.09 6.26
N SER A 10 -17.99 0.87 6.49
CA SER A 10 -19.44 0.71 6.28
C SER A 10 -19.84 0.48 4.82
N ARG A 11 -18.88 0.57 3.89
CA ARG A 11 -18.92 -0.02 2.54
C ARG A 11 -17.81 -1.05 2.43
N GLN A 12 -18.12 -2.27 1.96
CA GLN A 12 -17.17 -3.37 1.74
C GLN A 12 -16.11 -3.02 0.66
N VAL A 13 -15.25 -2.05 0.93
CA VAL A 13 -14.10 -1.74 0.08
C VAL A 13 -13.05 -2.80 0.36
N ASN A 14 -12.75 -3.63 -0.65
CA ASN A 14 -11.64 -4.56 -0.56
C ASN A 14 -10.33 -3.75 -0.67
N VAL A 15 -9.79 -3.36 0.49
CA VAL A 15 -8.60 -2.51 0.62
C VAL A 15 -7.42 -3.08 -0.17
N ILE A 16 -7.22 -4.41 -0.15
CA ILE A 16 -6.14 -5.08 -0.87
C ILE A 16 -6.30 -4.87 -2.38
N LYS A 17 -7.51 -5.05 -2.91
CA LYS A 17 -7.79 -4.80 -4.33
C LYS A 17 -7.51 -3.34 -4.69
N GLU A 18 -7.89 -2.42 -3.83
CA GLU A 18 -7.69 -0.99 -4.06
C GLU A 18 -6.22 -0.57 -4.01
N ILE A 19 -5.41 -1.18 -3.14
CA ILE A 19 -3.95 -0.99 -3.15
C ILE A 19 -3.37 -1.42 -4.50
N LYS A 20 -3.79 -2.56 -5.06
CA LYS A 20 -3.32 -3.01 -6.38
C LYS A 20 -3.65 -2.01 -7.48
N VAL A 21 -4.89 -1.53 -7.51
CA VAL A 21 -5.34 -0.54 -8.51
C VAL A 21 -4.53 0.75 -8.37
N PHE A 22 -4.36 1.24 -7.15
CA PHE A 22 -3.57 2.43 -6.86
C PHE A 22 -2.11 2.29 -7.34
N LEU A 23 -1.42 1.21 -6.94
CA LEU A 23 -0.03 0.97 -7.31
C LEU A 23 0.16 0.77 -8.83
N ALA A 24 -0.75 0.04 -9.49
CA ALA A 24 -0.72 -0.13 -10.94
C ALA A 24 -0.88 1.21 -11.69
N ASN A 25 -1.73 2.11 -11.20
CA ASN A 25 -1.89 3.45 -11.76
C ASN A 25 -0.63 4.30 -11.57
N LYS A 26 0.04 4.19 -10.43
CA LYS A 26 1.31 4.90 -10.16
C LYS A 26 2.42 4.48 -11.13
N ILE A 27 2.52 3.18 -11.40
CA ILE A 27 3.46 2.63 -12.39
C ILE A 27 3.16 3.20 -13.78
N LYS A 28 1.90 3.10 -14.23
CA LYS A 28 1.49 3.56 -15.57
C LYS A 28 1.76 5.05 -15.78
N ASN A 29 1.60 5.86 -14.74
CA ASN A 29 1.75 7.31 -14.82
C ASN A 29 3.20 7.78 -14.57
N GLY A 30 4.16 6.86 -14.38
CA GLY A 30 5.56 7.20 -14.15
C GLY A 30 5.81 7.98 -12.85
N GLN A 31 4.92 7.85 -11.85
CA GLN A 31 4.96 8.66 -10.63
C GLN A 31 5.85 8.06 -9.54
N GLY A 32 7.15 7.96 -9.81
CA GLY A 32 8.19 7.92 -8.78
C GLY A 32 8.87 6.58 -8.51
N LEU A 33 8.22 5.43 -8.72
CA LEU A 33 8.85 4.10 -8.57
C LEU A 33 8.66 3.27 -9.85
N THR A 34 9.68 2.49 -10.19
CA THR A 34 9.57 1.49 -11.26
C THR A 34 8.64 0.35 -10.82
N GLN A 35 8.12 -0.41 -11.79
CA GLN A 35 7.34 -1.61 -11.51
C GLN A 35 8.10 -2.58 -10.60
N GLU A 36 9.39 -2.79 -10.85
CA GLU A 36 10.24 -3.67 -10.05
C GLU A 36 10.41 -3.16 -8.61
N GLN A 37 10.60 -1.85 -8.43
CA GLN A 37 10.67 -1.26 -7.09
C GLN A 37 9.37 -1.44 -6.33
N ILE A 38 8.21 -1.26 -6.98
CA ILE A 38 6.91 -1.48 -6.35
C ILE A 38 6.68 -2.96 -6.02
N LEU A 39 7.03 -3.88 -6.93
CA LEU A 39 6.93 -5.31 -6.66
C LEU A 39 7.79 -5.72 -5.47
N ASN A 40 9.01 -5.19 -5.38
CA ASN A 40 9.93 -5.48 -4.28
C ASN A 40 9.47 -4.84 -2.97
N LEU A 41 9.06 -3.57 -2.96
CA LEU A 41 8.71 -2.84 -1.74
C LEU A 41 7.36 -3.25 -1.14
N PHE A 42 6.40 -3.66 -1.97
CA PHE A 42 5.06 -4.03 -1.54
C PHE A 42 4.84 -5.54 -1.55
N HIS A 43 5.89 -6.32 -1.85
CA HIS A 43 5.92 -7.78 -1.93
C HIS A 43 4.59 -8.35 -2.43
N LEU A 44 4.22 -7.97 -3.66
CA LEU A 44 2.96 -8.31 -4.30
C LEU A 44 2.96 -9.80 -4.72
N SER A 45 3.10 -10.70 -3.75
CA SER A 45 3.05 -12.15 -3.93
C SER A 45 1.60 -12.62 -3.97
N SER A 46 1.33 -13.76 -4.60
CA SER A 46 0.00 -14.36 -4.59
C SER A 46 -0.49 -14.72 -3.18
N TYR A 47 0.43 -14.90 -2.21
CA TYR A 47 0.15 -15.31 -0.84
C TYR A 47 -0.23 -14.16 0.09
N SER A 48 0.37 -12.98 -0.09
CA SER A 48 0.15 -11.82 0.78
C SER A 48 -1.24 -11.21 0.67
N PHE A 49 -2.11 -11.71 -0.22
CA PHE A 49 -3.45 -11.15 -0.45
C PHE A 49 -4.59 -11.88 0.26
N ASN A 50 -4.29 -12.88 1.09
CA ASN A 50 -5.32 -13.61 1.84
C ASN A 50 -5.90 -12.79 3.00
N ASN A 51 -5.10 -11.91 3.60
CA ASN A 51 -5.59 -10.94 4.58
C ASN A 51 -4.73 -9.65 4.54
N LEU A 52 -5.30 -8.54 5.02
CA LEU A 52 -4.64 -7.22 4.97
C LEU A 52 -3.44 -7.13 5.92
N GLY A 53 -3.46 -7.88 7.02
CA GLY A 53 -2.38 -7.89 8.00
C GLY A 53 -1.09 -8.47 7.42
N ASP A 54 -1.17 -9.64 6.79
CA ASP A 54 -0.08 -10.34 6.12
C ASP A 54 0.46 -9.52 4.95
N PHE A 55 -0.43 -8.87 4.18
CA PHE A 55 -0.01 -7.95 3.12
C PHE A 55 0.89 -6.83 3.64
N VAL A 56 0.45 -6.17 4.71
CA VAL A 56 1.18 -5.04 5.31
C VAL A 56 2.44 -5.53 6.01
N ALA A 57 2.40 -6.67 6.68
CA ALA A 57 3.55 -7.25 7.37
C ALA A 57 4.65 -7.67 6.39
N GLU A 58 4.31 -8.37 5.31
CA GLU A 58 5.26 -8.72 4.27
C GLU A 58 5.83 -7.46 3.59
N GLY A 59 4.97 -6.53 3.16
CA GLY A 59 5.42 -5.26 2.57
C GLY A 59 6.34 -4.46 3.50
N PHE A 60 6.08 -4.47 4.82
CA PHE A 60 6.94 -3.81 5.81
C PHE A 60 8.34 -4.40 5.88
N VAL A 61 8.48 -5.73 5.81
CA VAL A 61 9.80 -6.40 5.82
C VAL A 61 10.66 -5.92 4.65
N TYR A 62 10.09 -5.87 3.45
CA TYR A 62 10.84 -5.43 2.28
C TYR A 62 11.11 -3.92 2.27
N TRP A 63 10.16 -3.11 2.75
CA TRP A 63 10.39 -1.70 2.99
C TRP A 63 11.55 -1.46 3.97
N PHE A 64 11.60 -2.22 5.06
CA PHE A 64 12.64 -2.10 6.09
C PHE A 64 14.05 -2.38 5.54
N LEU A 65 14.15 -3.33 4.61
CA LEU A 65 15.41 -3.72 3.97
C LEU A 65 15.82 -2.83 2.79
N ALA A 66 14.95 -1.92 2.33
CA ALA A 66 15.24 -1.05 1.20
C ALA A 66 16.20 0.10 1.57
N SER A 67 16.75 0.77 0.55
CA SER A 67 17.51 2.00 0.73
C SER A 67 16.62 3.14 1.23
N ASP A 68 17.20 4.14 1.91
CA ASP A 68 16.45 5.27 2.47
C ASP A 68 15.64 6.03 1.42
N ALA A 69 16.19 6.19 0.21
CA ALA A 69 15.48 6.82 -0.90
C ALA A 69 14.20 6.06 -1.29
N LEU A 70 14.28 4.72 -1.33
CA LEU A 70 13.12 3.87 -1.62
C LEU A 70 12.14 3.83 -0.46
N LYS A 71 12.63 3.86 0.79
CA LYS A 71 11.78 3.94 1.98
C LYS A 71 10.91 5.19 1.98
N ILE A 72 11.50 6.35 1.68
CA ILE A 72 10.79 7.62 1.60
C ILE A 72 9.70 7.55 0.52
N LYS A 73 10.04 7.06 -0.68
CA LYS A 73 9.07 6.94 -1.78
C LYS A 73 7.94 5.98 -1.48
N ALA A 74 8.22 4.83 -0.86
CA ALA A 74 7.20 3.90 -0.42
C ALA A 74 6.30 4.52 0.66
N TRP A 75 6.87 5.29 1.59
CA TRP A 75 6.09 6.00 2.61
C TRP A 75 5.17 7.05 1.99
N GLU A 76 5.63 7.83 1.01
CA GLU A 76 4.80 8.79 0.27
C GLU A 76 3.59 8.10 -0.39
N LEU A 77 3.81 6.93 -1.01
CA LEU A 77 2.74 6.15 -1.64
C LEU A 77 1.75 5.58 -0.62
N TRP A 78 2.24 5.03 0.48
CA TRP A 78 1.40 4.54 1.57
C TRP A 78 0.56 5.67 2.16
N HIS A 79 1.19 6.80 2.46
CA HIS A 79 0.51 7.97 2.99
C HIS A 79 -0.57 8.44 2.01
N GLU A 80 -0.26 8.61 0.72
CA GLU A 80 -1.25 8.99 -0.29
C GLU A 80 -2.42 8.00 -0.38
N PHE A 81 -2.13 6.70 -0.34
CA PHE A 81 -3.17 5.67 -0.36
C PHE A 81 -4.15 5.85 0.81
N TRP A 82 -3.64 5.97 2.03
CA TRP A 82 -4.45 6.04 3.24
C TRP A 82 -5.16 7.39 3.45
N THR A 83 -4.51 8.51 3.11
CA THR A 83 -5.07 9.85 3.39
C THR A 83 -5.89 10.42 2.25
N SER A 84 -5.62 9.99 1.01
CA SER A 84 -6.15 10.65 -0.18
C SER A 84 -6.93 9.72 -1.09
N TYR A 85 -6.41 8.53 -1.41
CA TYR A 85 -7.06 7.62 -2.36
C TYR A 85 -8.23 6.87 -1.70
N LEU A 86 -7.95 6.12 -0.63
CA LEU A 86 -8.92 5.26 0.03
C LEU A 86 -10.12 6.05 0.59
N PRO A 87 -9.95 7.22 1.24
CA PRO A 87 -11.10 8.01 1.71
C PRO A 87 -12.03 8.49 0.59
N ARG A 88 -11.58 8.62 -0.67
CA ARG A 88 -12.46 8.97 -1.79
C ARG A 88 -13.41 7.83 -2.18
N LEU A 89 -13.05 6.58 -1.89
CA LEU A 89 -13.83 5.40 -2.26
C LEU A 89 -14.93 5.06 -1.25
N ILE A 90 -14.78 5.54 -0.01
CA ILE A 90 -15.68 5.22 1.11
C ILE A 90 -16.79 6.29 1.26
N LYS A 91 -16.73 7.39 0.51
CA LYS A 91 -17.74 8.47 0.52
C LYS A 91 -19.12 8.04 0.05
#